data_AF-A0A1Y6CN55-F1
#
_entry.id   AF-A0A1Y6CN55-F1
#
_cell.length_a   1.000
_cell.length_b   1.000
_cell.length_c   1.000
_cell.angle_alpha   90.00
_cell.angle_beta   90.00
_cell.angle_gamma   90.00
#
_symmetry.space_group_name_H-M   'P 1'
#
loop_
_entity.id
_entity.type
_entity.pdbx_description
1 polymer ?
#
loop_
_entity_poly.entity_id
_entity_poly.type
_entity_poly.pdbx_seq_one_letter_code
_entity_poly.pdbx_strand_id
1 'polypeptide(L)'
;MEGEITTEAETCKIRVHWQIAAKLNFACHQSAFPVLRDLRIENLDPEERLEDLLVTISADPAFLKARSWRFDRIAPGGIVPVKQRDLEVEGGFLLGLDEAMRGTVTLRVERAGEVLTEESRTVELLARNEWGGAGYMPELLAAFSMPNDRAVDRVLHDASLALRKAGKPDGLDGYKSGSRQRVWEVVSAIYTAVANLGITYAVPPASFERDGQKIRLPNQILENRVATCLDTTMLFASALERAGLNPIVALPHGHAVVGAWLQPEELTSIVIDEAETLRKRHQLKELVLFETTCITSHPAPPFSKAVATAMETLVPEKDSTFGAAVDIRRARSHRILPLGLKDGAAGLPDGEPEPAAVEVPLEQAPPLPDFDQEAEEEIPETPAGRLERWQRKLLDLSARNPLLAHRASKACLTIICPDPGLLEDKLAEGARISIEPVPQPSAQAQDSEIHRQRTGEVITEEYARDALHKGQVLVDLPKDELGKRAVEIYRKAQTALQEGGSNTLYLALGFLLWKRDEKDDRRFRAPLILLPVTLQRQSVRSGVKMIAHDDEPRFNTTLLEMLRRDFKIDIKGLDRDLPKDQSGIDVQGIWNTVRRAVKDAPGFEVVEEVVLGHFSFAKCKRSLNPLLASLT
;
A
#
# COMPACT_ATOMS: atom_id res chain seq x y z
N MET A 1 -6.63 -69.57 -36.30
CA MET A 1 -7.61 -69.57 -35.20
C MET A 1 -6.82 -69.30 -33.94
N GLU A 2 -6.40 -68.05 -33.79
CA GLU A 2 -5.68 -67.55 -32.61
C GLU A 2 -6.50 -66.33 -32.17
N GLY A 3 -7.21 -66.48 -31.06
CA GLY A 3 -8.01 -65.42 -30.48
C GLY A 3 -7.11 -64.53 -29.64
N GLU A 4 -6.93 -63.28 -30.08
CA GLU A 4 -6.46 -62.21 -29.22
C GLU A 4 -7.54 -61.93 -28.17
N ILE A 5 -7.22 -62.27 -26.92
CA ILE A 5 -7.97 -61.79 -25.76
C ILE A 5 -7.48 -60.36 -25.51
N THR A 6 -8.15 -59.38 -26.12
CA THR A 6 -8.09 -58.00 -25.67
C THR A 6 -8.79 -57.91 -24.31
N THR A 7 -8.02 -57.86 -23.23
CA THR A 7 -8.50 -57.38 -21.93
C THR A 7 -8.94 -55.92 -22.10
N GLU A 8 -10.25 -55.73 -22.23
CA GLU A 8 -10.88 -54.41 -22.09
C GLU A 8 -10.52 -53.86 -20.71
N ALA A 9 -9.75 -52.79 -20.68
CA ALA A 9 -9.56 -52.01 -19.46
C ALA A 9 -10.92 -51.40 -19.10
N GLU A 10 -11.52 -51.87 -17.99
CA GLU A 10 -12.74 -51.29 -17.43
C GLU A 10 -12.57 -49.78 -17.30
N THR A 11 -13.39 -49.05 -18.03
CA THR A 11 -13.40 -47.59 -18.01
C THR A 11 -13.94 -47.17 -16.66
N CYS A 12 -13.11 -46.51 -15.84
CA CYS A 12 -13.52 -46.01 -14.52
C CYS A 12 -14.78 -45.14 -14.66
N LYS A 13 -15.92 -45.65 -14.16
CA LYS A 13 -17.25 -45.04 -14.29
C LYS A 13 -17.49 -43.87 -13.32
N ILE A 14 -16.49 -43.50 -12.53
CA ILE A 14 -16.57 -42.46 -11.49
C ILE A 14 -15.48 -41.43 -11.70
N ARG A 15 -15.83 -40.14 -11.53
CA ARG A 15 -14.86 -39.06 -11.42
C ARG A 15 -15.01 -38.34 -10.09
N VAL A 16 -13.90 -38.12 -9.41
CA VAL A 16 -13.87 -37.35 -8.16
C VAL A 16 -13.28 -35.97 -8.44
N HIS A 17 -14.03 -34.92 -8.12
CA HIS A 17 -13.55 -33.55 -8.15
C HIS A 17 -13.27 -33.13 -6.72
N TRP A 18 -12.00 -32.99 -6.36
CA TRP A 18 -11.63 -32.52 -5.03
C TRP A 18 -10.50 -31.51 -5.08
N GLN A 19 -10.39 -30.68 -4.04
CA GLN A 19 -9.32 -29.71 -3.87
C GLN A 19 -8.92 -29.67 -2.41
N ILE A 20 -7.64 -29.94 -2.16
CA ILE A 20 -7.04 -29.91 -0.84
C ILE A 20 -6.00 -28.79 -0.74
N ALA A 21 -5.78 -28.31 0.47
CA ALA A 21 -4.69 -27.41 0.78
C ALA A 21 -3.33 -28.02 0.40
N ALA A 22 -2.50 -27.27 -0.33
CA ALA A 22 -1.17 -27.70 -0.76
C ALA A 22 -0.12 -27.56 0.36
N LYS A 23 -0.30 -26.62 1.28
CA LYS A 23 0.55 -26.44 2.47
C LYS A 23 -0.31 -26.38 3.74
N LEU A 24 0.20 -26.91 4.84
CA LEU A 24 -0.45 -26.85 6.16
C LEU A 24 0.60 -26.59 7.24
N ASN A 25 0.26 -25.79 8.23
CA ASN A 25 1.07 -25.58 9.43
C ASN A 25 0.15 -25.51 10.67
N PHE A 26 0.74 -25.33 11.85
CA PHE A 26 -0.03 -25.22 13.09
C PHE A 26 -1.01 -24.02 13.10
N ALA A 27 -0.66 -22.89 12.46
CA ALA A 27 -1.55 -21.74 12.35
C ALA A 27 -2.83 -22.06 11.54
N CYS A 28 -2.76 -22.95 10.54
CA CYS A 28 -3.93 -23.44 9.81
C CYS A 28 -4.94 -24.11 10.75
N HIS A 29 -4.46 -24.97 11.64
CA HIS A 29 -5.30 -25.64 12.64
C HIS A 29 -5.92 -24.64 13.62
N GLN A 30 -5.12 -23.71 14.16
CA GLN A 30 -5.59 -22.74 15.15
C GLN A 30 -6.61 -21.75 14.58
N SER A 31 -6.51 -21.43 13.30
CA SER A 31 -7.40 -20.49 12.61
C SER A 31 -8.58 -21.17 11.90
N ALA A 32 -8.81 -22.47 12.15
CA ALA A 32 -9.85 -23.28 11.51
C ALA A 32 -9.85 -23.18 9.96
N PHE A 33 -8.65 -23.19 9.37
CA PHE A 33 -8.50 -23.04 7.93
C PHE A 33 -9.04 -24.27 7.17
N PRO A 34 -9.85 -24.10 6.11
CA PRO A 34 -10.45 -25.21 5.39
C PRO A 34 -9.41 -26.00 4.58
N VAL A 35 -9.10 -27.22 5.05
CA VAL A 35 -8.17 -28.13 4.37
C VAL A 35 -8.76 -28.69 3.08
N LEU A 36 -10.02 -29.12 3.10
CA LEU A 36 -10.74 -29.64 1.92
C LEU A 36 -11.71 -28.58 1.38
N ARG A 37 -11.34 -27.95 0.26
CA ARG A 37 -12.08 -26.82 -0.35
C ARG A 37 -13.21 -27.28 -1.27
N ASP A 38 -12.98 -28.36 -2.01
CA ASP A 38 -13.98 -28.95 -2.90
C ASP A 38 -13.98 -30.48 -2.76
N LEU A 39 -15.17 -31.08 -2.87
CA LEU A 39 -15.37 -32.51 -2.98
C LEU A 39 -16.72 -32.78 -3.63
N ARG A 40 -16.70 -33.31 -4.85
CA ARG A 40 -17.88 -33.69 -5.63
C ARG A 40 -17.63 -35.04 -6.30
N ILE A 41 -18.64 -35.88 -6.30
CA ILE A 41 -18.60 -37.19 -6.96
C ILE A 41 -19.49 -37.13 -8.20
N GLU A 42 -18.92 -37.45 -9.35
CA GLU A 42 -19.60 -37.49 -10.64
C GLU A 42 -19.72 -38.93 -11.12
N ASN A 43 -20.94 -39.33 -11.47
CA ASN A 43 -21.22 -40.58 -12.15
C ASN A 43 -21.05 -40.36 -13.66
N LEU A 44 -20.07 -41.02 -14.27
CA LEU A 44 -19.81 -40.92 -15.70
C LEU A 44 -20.65 -41.92 -16.52
N ASP A 45 -21.33 -42.86 -15.86
CA ASP A 45 -22.19 -43.81 -16.55
C ASP A 45 -23.48 -43.10 -17.04
N PRO A 46 -23.78 -43.15 -18.34
CA PRO A 46 -24.97 -42.51 -18.90
C PRO A 46 -26.27 -43.29 -18.65
N GLU A 47 -26.20 -44.56 -18.24
CA GLU A 47 -27.36 -45.43 -18.07
C GLU A 47 -27.49 -46.00 -16.65
N GLU A 48 -26.37 -46.32 -16.01
CA GLU A 48 -26.33 -46.95 -14.69
C GLU A 48 -26.32 -45.91 -13.57
N ARG A 49 -27.22 -46.10 -12.59
CA ARG A 49 -27.15 -45.35 -11.32
C ARG A 49 -26.12 -46.00 -10.40
N LEU A 50 -25.30 -45.21 -9.73
CA LEU A 50 -24.39 -45.70 -8.70
C LEU A 50 -25.07 -45.65 -7.34
N GLU A 51 -24.95 -46.72 -6.56
CA GLU A 51 -25.56 -46.86 -5.24
C GLU A 51 -24.55 -47.36 -4.21
N ASP A 52 -24.76 -46.98 -2.96
CA ASP A 52 -23.97 -47.41 -1.79
C ASP A 52 -22.45 -47.16 -1.93
N LEU A 53 -22.09 -45.96 -2.39
CA LEU A 53 -20.69 -45.56 -2.46
C LEU A 53 -20.19 -45.10 -1.08
N LEU A 54 -19.00 -45.56 -0.69
CA LEU A 54 -18.26 -45.09 0.46
C LEU A 54 -17.04 -44.31 -0.03
N VAL A 55 -16.99 -43.01 0.26
CA VAL A 55 -15.83 -42.18 -0.03
C VAL A 55 -15.07 -41.95 1.26
N THR A 56 -13.82 -42.37 1.34
CA THR A 56 -12.97 -42.22 2.52
C THR A 56 -11.76 -41.38 2.17
N ILE A 57 -11.46 -40.37 3.00
CA ILE A 57 -10.21 -39.61 2.95
C ILE A 57 -9.34 -39.96 4.14
N SER A 58 -8.06 -40.14 3.90
CA SER A 58 -7.05 -40.46 4.92
C SER A 58 -5.72 -39.82 4.57
N ALA A 59 -4.80 -39.75 5.54
CA ALA A 59 -3.50 -39.12 5.36
C ALA A 59 -2.37 -39.99 5.92
N ASP A 60 -1.22 -39.95 5.24
CA ASP A 60 0.05 -40.51 5.71
C ASP A 60 1.18 -39.46 5.61
N PRO A 61 1.83 -39.05 6.72
CA PRO A 61 1.54 -39.42 8.11
C PRO A 61 0.11 -39.08 8.52
N ALA A 62 -0.37 -39.59 9.65
CA ALA A 62 -1.73 -39.34 10.15
C ALA A 62 -1.93 -37.91 10.69
N PHE A 63 -1.69 -36.88 9.87
CA PHE A 63 -1.89 -35.47 10.21
C PHE A 63 -3.36 -35.01 10.05
N LEU A 64 -4.21 -35.87 9.49
CA LEU A 64 -5.66 -35.70 9.40
C LEU A 64 -6.35 -36.93 10.01
N LYS A 65 -7.43 -36.72 10.75
CA LYS A 65 -8.32 -37.83 11.09
C LYS A 65 -9.04 -38.32 9.84
N ALA A 66 -8.97 -39.63 9.60
CA ALA A 66 -9.68 -40.25 8.49
C ALA A 66 -11.18 -39.98 8.60
N ARG A 67 -11.81 -39.64 7.48
CA ARG A 67 -13.23 -39.31 7.41
C ARG A 67 -13.88 -40.02 6.23
N SER A 68 -15.11 -40.49 6.42
CA SER A 68 -15.87 -41.17 5.37
C SER A 68 -17.24 -40.53 5.15
N TRP A 69 -17.69 -40.56 3.90
CA TRP A 69 -19.00 -40.11 3.46
C TRP A 69 -19.69 -41.24 2.69
N ARG A 70 -20.96 -41.49 2.99
CA ARG A 70 -21.78 -42.48 2.28
C ARG A 70 -22.71 -41.77 1.31
N PHE A 71 -22.79 -42.27 0.09
CA PHE A 71 -23.70 -41.80 -0.95
C PHE A 71 -24.66 -42.93 -1.31
N ASP A 72 -25.93 -42.75 -0.96
CA ASP A 72 -26.96 -43.77 -1.20
C ASP A 72 -27.21 -43.96 -2.70
N ARG A 73 -27.26 -42.86 -3.46
CA ARG A 73 -27.52 -42.87 -4.90
C ARG A 73 -26.93 -41.68 -5.63
N ILE A 74 -26.37 -41.92 -6.81
CA ILE A 74 -25.97 -40.90 -7.79
C ILE A 74 -26.61 -41.29 -9.13
N ALA A 75 -27.44 -40.40 -9.67
CA ALA A 75 -28.11 -40.61 -10.95
C ALA A 75 -27.10 -40.75 -12.12
N PRO A 76 -27.47 -41.39 -13.24
CA PRO A 76 -26.63 -41.40 -14.44
C PRO A 76 -26.26 -39.98 -14.88
N GLY A 77 -24.98 -39.73 -15.18
CA GLY A 77 -24.45 -38.40 -15.47
C GLY A 77 -24.53 -37.37 -14.32
N GLY A 78 -24.93 -37.80 -13.12
CA GLY A 78 -25.19 -36.91 -11.99
C GLY A 78 -23.90 -36.51 -11.24
N ILE A 79 -23.89 -35.28 -10.71
CA ILE A 79 -22.83 -34.77 -9.83
C ILE A 79 -23.38 -34.41 -8.45
N VAL A 80 -22.77 -34.95 -7.39
CA VAL A 80 -23.20 -34.73 -6.00
C VAL A 80 -22.09 -34.03 -5.21
N PRO A 81 -22.30 -32.79 -4.73
CA PRO A 81 -21.36 -32.11 -3.84
C PRO A 81 -21.49 -32.58 -2.39
N VAL A 82 -20.34 -32.73 -1.71
CA VAL A 82 -20.29 -33.00 -0.27
C VAL A 82 -20.45 -31.69 0.49
N LYS A 83 -21.45 -31.60 1.37
CA LYS A 83 -21.69 -30.40 2.19
C LYS A 83 -20.77 -30.33 3.41
N GLN A 84 -20.64 -31.43 4.16
CA GLN A 84 -19.81 -31.50 5.36
C GLN A 84 -18.38 -31.92 5.03
N ARG A 85 -17.56 -30.95 4.64
CA ARG A 85 -16.18 -31.17 4.16
C ARG A 85 -15.10 -30.87 5.19
N ASP A 86 -15.49 -30.47 6.39
CA ASP A 86 -14.54 -30.12 7.45
C ASP A 86 -13.66 -31.33 7.81
N LEU A 87 -12.35 -31.15 7.89
CA LEU A 87 -11.42 -32.23 8.22
C LEU A 87 -10.70 -31.85 9.51
N GLU A 88 -10.72 -32.77 10.47
CA GLU A 88 -10.02 -32.55 11.73
C GLU A 88 -8.52 -32.79 11.53
N VAL A 89 -7.73 -31.73 11.70
CA VAL A 89 -6.28 -31.74 11.59
C VAL A 89 -5.67 -32.05 12.95
N GLU A 90 -4.66 -32.92 13.00
CA GLU A 90 -3.97 -33.27 14.23
C GLU A 90 -3.04 -32.12 14.66
N GLY A 91 -3.57 -31.16 15.43
CA GLY A 91 -2.84 -29.97 15.86
C GLY A 91 -1.58 -30.30 16.69
N GLY A 92 -1.60 -31.37 17.49
CA GLY A 92 -0.42 -31.83 18.24
C GLY A 92 0.71 -32.31 17.33
N PHE A 93 0.38 -32.97 16.22
CA PHE A 93 1.36 -33.38 15.22
C PHE A 93 2.01 -32.16 14.55
N LEU A 94 1.21 -31.21 14.07
CA LEU A 94 1.72 -30.00 13.41
C LEU A 94 2.51 -29.09 14.35
N LEU A 95 2.12 -29.01 15.63
CA LEU A 95 2.87 -28.28 16.65
C LEU A 95 4.27 -28.90 16.89
N GLY A 96 4.38 -30.22 16.75
CA GLY A 96 5.64 -30.95 16.95
C GLY A 96 6.63 -30.87 15.78
N LEU A 97 6.25 -30.30 14.63
CA LEU A 97 7.13 -30.23 13.47
C LEU A 97 8.15 -29.08 13.61
N ASP A 98 9.43 -29.44 13.74
CA ASP A 98 10.57 -28.51 13.65
C ASP A 98 11.01 -28.23 12.21
N GLU A 99 10.80 -29.20 11.32
CA GLU A 99 11.17 -29.17 9.91
C GLU A 99 9.96 -29.51 9.03
N ALA A 100 9.92 -28.90 7.85
CA ALA A 100 8.90 -29.21 6.87
C ALA A 100 9.04 -30.64 6.36
N MET A 101 7.92 -31.30 6.11
CA MET A 101 7.89 -32.63 5.53
C MET A 101 6.74 -32.78 4.53
N ARG A 102 6.76 -33.87 3.76
CA ARG A 102 5.66 -34.20 2.84
C ARG A 102 4.72 -35.19 3.48
N GLY A 103 3.44 -34.87 3.44
CA GLY A 103 2.34 -35.79 3.67
C GLY A 103 1.64 -36.14 2.37
N THR A 104 0.95 -37.28 2.37
CA THR A 104 0.09 -37.72 1.27
C THR A 104 -1.32 -37.83 1.79
N VAL A 105 -2.29 -37.25 1.07
CA VAL A 105 -3.71 -37.44 1.34
C VAL A 105 -4.29 -38.31 0.25
N THR A 106 -4.92 -39.40 0.65
CA THR A 106 -5.52 -40.38 -0.24
C THR A 106 -7.02 -40.35 -0.08
N LEU A 107 -7.72 -40.14 -1.19
CA LEU A 107 -9.16 -40.26 -1.31
C LEU A 107 -9.48 -41.54 -2.06
N ARG A 108 -10.28 -42.39 -1.43
CA ARG A 108 -10.70 -43.68 -1.96
C ARG A 108 -12.22 -43.74 -2.08
N VAL A 109 -12.71 -44.24 -3.21
CA VAL A 109 -14.14 -44.51 -3.43
C VAL A 109 -14.33 -46.02 -3.54
N GLU A 110 -15.15 -46.57 -2.65
CA GLU A 110 -15.44 -48.00 -2.58
C GLU A 110 -16.93 -48.26 -2.78
N ARG A 111 -17.26 -49.43 -3.36
CA ARG A 111 -18.62 -49.97 -3.43
C ARG A 111 -18.58 -51.42 -2.98
N ALA A 112 -19.37 -51.78 -1.97
CA ALA A 112 -19.40 -53.14 -1.41
C ALA A 112 -18.01 -53.73 -1.05
N GLY A 113 -17.04 -52.87 -0.69
CA GLY A 113 -15.66 -53.26 -0.35
C GLY A 113 -14.70 -53.34 -1.54
N GLU A 114 -15.17 -53.12 -2.77
CA GLU A 114 -14.34 -53.02 -3.96
C GLU A 114 -13.95 -51.56 -4.23
N VAL A 115 -12.66 -51.30 -4.50
CA VAL A 115 -12.15 -49.96 -4.78
C VAL A 115 -12.45 -49.61 -6.24
N LEU A 116 -13.32 -48.61 -6.44
CA LEU A 116 -13.67 -48.13 -7.77
C LEU A 116 -12.67 -47.11 -8.29
N THR A 117 -12.17 -46.24 -7.40
CA THR A 117 -11.11 -45.29 -7.72
C THR A 117 -10.36 -44.86 -6.47
N GLU A 118 -9.07 -44.56 -6.63
CA GLU A 118 -8.20 -44.04 -5.59
C GLU A 118 -7.35 -42.91 -6.18
N GLU A 119 -7.37 -41.74 -5.55
CA GLU A 119 -6.56 -40.59 -5.91
C GLU A 119 -5.75 -40.13 -4.72
N SER A 120 -4.46 -39.82 -4.94
CA SER A 120 -3.57 -39.29 -3.91
C SER A 120 -3.02 -37.93 -4.29
N ARG A 121 -2.89 -37.04 -3.30
CA ARG A 121 -2.28 -35.71 -3.46
C ARG A 121 -1.26 -35.46 -2.37
N THR A 122 -0.14 -34.87 -2.76
CA THR A 122 0.90 -34.44 -1.84
C THR A 122 0.50 -33.12 -1.17
N VAL A 123 0.76 -33.04 0.13
CA VAL A 123 0.59 -31.84 0.96
C VAL A 123 1.91 -31.58 1.68
N GLU A 124 2.36 -30.34 1.67
CA GLU A 124 3.52 -29.90 2.43
C GLU A 124 3.10 -29.54 3.86
N LEU A 125 3.66 -30.25 4.84
CA LEU A 125 3.44 -30.00 6.26
C LEU A 125 4.61 -29.15 6.75
N LEU A 126 4.38 -27.85 6.88
CA LEU A 126 5.40 -26.87 7.26
C LEU A 126 5.72 -26.97 8.75
N ALA A 127 6.90 -26.50 9.13
CA ALA A 127 7.26 -26.40 10.54
C ALA A 127 6.30 -25.47 11.31
N ARG A 128 6.22 -25.63 12.64
CA ARG A 128 5.29 -24.86 13.49
C ARG A 128 5.46 -23.34 13.36
N ASN A 129 6.68 -22.87 13.09
CA ASN A 129 7.06 -21.48 12.94
C ASN A 129 7.35 -21.10 11.48
N GLU A 130 6.85 -21.86 10.53
CA GLU A 130 7.02 -21.61 9.11
C GLU A 130 5.74 -21.07 8.48
N TRP A 131 5.86 -19.90 7.85
CA TRP A 131 4.77 -19.30 7.11
C TRP A 131 4.81 -19.77 5.65
N GLY A 132 3.66 -20.08 5.07
CA GLY A 132 3.55 -20.69 3.74
C GLY A 132 3.66 -19.72 2.54
N GLY A 133 3.82 -18.42 2.81
CA GLY A 133 3.97 -17.37 1.81
C GLY A 133 2.66 -16.73 1.33
N ALA A 134 2.77 -15.53 0.72
CA ALA A 134 1.62 -14.75 0.26
C ALA A 134 0.93 -15.36 -0.97
N GLY A 135 1.62 -16.23 -1.72
CA GLY A 135 1.02 -16.97 -2.83
C GLY A 135 0.06 -18.08 -2.38
N TYR A 136 0.03 -18.40 -1.09
CA TYR A 136 -0.74 -19.50 -0.56
C TYR A 136 -1.74 -19.09 0.51
N MET A 137 -1.26 -18.45 1.58
CA MET A 137 -2.05 -18.06 2.77
C MET A 137 -1.50 -16.77 3.39
N PRO A 138 -1.66 -15.63 2.70
CA PRO A 138 -1.16 -14.34 3.20
C PRO A 138 -1.75 -13.97 4.56
N GLU A 139 -3.04 -14.23 4.79
CA GLU A 139 -3.75 -13.90 6.02
C GLU A 139 -3.17 -14.59 7.27
N LEU A 140 -2.58 -15.79 7.11
CA LEU A 140 -1.98 -16.51 8.23
C LEU A 140 -0.67 -15.90 8.72
N LEU A 141 -0.07 -14.95 7.99
CA LEU A 141 1.07 -14.21 8.49
C LEU A 141 0.73 -13.51 9.83
N ALA A 142 -0.53 -13.10 10.01
CA ALA A 142 -0.98 -12.49 11.25
C ALA A 142 -0.87 -13.41 12.48
N ALA A 143 -0.85 -14.74 12.32
CA ALA A 143 -0.65 -15.67 13.43
C ALA A 143 0.76 -15.55 14.04
N PHE A 144 1.74 -15.06 13.25
CA PHE A 144 3.12 -14.87 13.68
C PHE A 144 3.35 -13.52 14.39
N SER A 145 2.33 -12.66 14.45
CA SER A 145 2.31 -11.54 15.40
C SER A 145 1.94 -12.10 16.78
N MET A 146 2.91 -12.15 17.68
CA MET A 146 2.88 -12.81 18.98
C MET A 146 2.94 -11.79 20.12
N PRO A 147 1.90 -10.96 20.33
CA PRO A 147 1.92 -9.87 21.31
C PRO A 147 2.04 -10.34 22.78
N ASN A 148 1.74 -11.61 23.06
CA ASN A 148 1.78 -12.16 24.42
C ASN A 148 3.12 -12.86 24.74
N ASP A 149 4.10 -12.82 23.84
CA ASP A 149 5.44 -13.32 24.08
C ASP A 149 6.17 -12.42 25.10
N ARG A 150 6.85 -13.01 26.07
CA ARG A 150 7.57 -12.28 27.14
C ARG A 150 8.68 -11.39 26.58
N ALA A 151 9.29 -11.77 25.46
CA ALA A 151 10.31 -10.98 24.81
C ALA A 151 9.75 -9.63 24.31
N VAL A 152 8.47 -9.59 23.93
CA VAL A 152 7.79 -8.37 23.50
C VAL A 152 7.60 -7.41 24.68
N ASP A 153 7.24 -7.92 25.87
CA ASP A 153 7.12 -7.07 27.06
C ASP A 153 8.46 -6.38 27.42
N ARG A 154 9.61 -7.03 27.16
CA ARG A 154 10.94 -6.41 27.33
C ARG A 154 11.19 -5.26 26.33
N VAL A 155 10.83 -5.44 25.07
CA VAL A 155 10.92 -4.38 24.05
C VAL A 155 10.07 -3.17 24.46
N LEU A 156 8.86 -3.42 24.97
CA LEU A 156 7.97 -2.35 25.43
C LEU A 156 8.49 -1.64 26.68
N HIS A 157 9.13 -2.36 27.59
CA HIS A 157 9.82 -1.76 28.73
C HIS A 157 10.92 -0.79 28.26
N ASP A 158 11.77 -1.22 27.32
CA ASP A 158 12.86 -0.39 26.79
C ASP A 158 12.32 0.82 26.00
N ALA A 159 11.19 0.67 25.29
CA ALA A 159 10.50 1.78 24.63
C ALA A 159 9.97 2.82 25.63
N SER A 160 9.40 2.36 26.75
CA SER A 160 8.97 3.24 27.86
C SER A 160 10.16 4.03 28.44
N LEU A 161 11.32 3.38 28.62
CA LEU A 161 12.54 4.06 29.06
C LEU A 161 13.04 5.10 28.05
N ALA A 162 12.97 4.81 26.75
CA ALA A 162 13.34 5.76 25.70
C ALA A 162 12.44 7.01 25.72
N LEU A 163 11.13 6.84 25.90
CA LEU A 163 10.18 7.95 26.06
C LEU A 163 10.52 8.81 27.29
N ARG A 164 10.77 8.17 28.43
CA ARG A 164 11.13 8.84 29.68
C ARG A 164 12.41 9.68 29.52
N LYS A 165 13.43 9.10 28.88
CA LYS A 165 14.71 9.78 28.64
C LYS A 165 14.56 11.01 27.76
N ALA A 166 13.62 10.98 26.82
CA ALA A 166 13.27 12.10 25.96
C ALA A 166 12.33 13.14 26.62
N GLY A 167 11.97 12.97 27.89
CA GLY A 167 11.08 13.88 28.62
C GLY A 167 9.61 13.77 28.20
N LYS A 168 9.22 12.66 27.56
CA LYS A 168 7.84 12.39 27.12
C LYS A 168 7.11 11.48 28.11
N PRO A 169 5.77 11.45 28.11
CA PRO A 169 5.03 10.44 28.87
C PRO A 169 5.49 9.03 28.48
N ASP A 170 5.74 8.18 29.47
CA ASP A 170 6.32 6.84 29.31
C ASP A 170 5.29 5.71 29.30
N GLY A 171 3.99 6.05 29.41
CA GLY A 171 2.87 5.13 29.26
C GLY A 171 2.60 4.72 27.80
N LEU A 172 2.33 3.43 27.58
CA LEU A 172 1.98 2.87 26.28
C LEU A 172 0.45 2.71 26.19
N ASP A 173 -0.24 3.81 25.89
CA ASP A 173 -1.70 3.93 26.06
C ASP A 173 -2.53 3.57 24.81
N GLY A 174 -1.91 2.99 23.77
CA GLY A 174 -2.53 2.77 22.46
C GLY A 174 -3.11 4.08 21.90
N TYR A 175 -4.40 4.08 21.57
CA TYR A 175 -5.11 5.22 20.98
C TYR A 175 -5.79 6.17 21.99
N LYS A 176 -5.66 5.93 23.30
CA LYS A 176 -6.43 6.68 24.32
C LYS A 176 -6.17 8.18 24.35
N SER A 177 -5.01 8.63 23.86
CA SER A 177 -4.63 10.04 23.81
C SER A 177 -5.39 10.84 22.74
N GLY A 178 -6.01 10.19 21.75
CA GLY A 178 -6.69 10.87 20.64
C GLY A 178 -5.76 11.64 19.70
N SER A 179 -4.44 11.45 19.80
CA SER A 179 -3.44 12.22 19.07
C SER A 179 -2.57 11.32 18.20
N ARG A 180 -2.54 11.58 16.89
CA ARG A 180 -1.68 10.87 15.94
C ARG A 180 -0.20 11.09 16.26
N GLN A 181 0.14 12.30 16.72
CA GLN A 181 1.48 12.62 17.17
C GLN A 181 1.91 11.68 18.30
N ARG A 182 1.06 11.48 19.32
CA ARG A 182 1.37 10.57 20.42
C ARG A 182 1.55 9.12 19.96
N VAL A 183 0.70 8.66 19.04
CA VAL A 183 0.85 7.31 18.47
C VAL A 183 2.18 7.17 17.75
N TRP A 184 2.56 8.15 16.94
CA TRP A 184 3.86 8.17 16.25
C TRP A 184 5.02 8.10 17.24
N GLU A 185 4.96 8.82 18.37
CA GLU A 185 6.01 8.77 19.40
C GLU A 185 6.19 7.38 20.00
N VAL A 186 5.08 6.67 20.24
CA VAL A 186 5.11 5.29 20.75
C VAL A 186 5.74 4.35 19.72
N VAL A 187 5.37 4.48 18.44
CA VAL A 187 5.95 3.69 17.34
C VAL A 187 7.46 3.96 17.23
N SER A 188 7.86 5.23 17.27
CA SER A 188 9.26 5.66 17.22
C SER A 188 10.05 5.12 18.43
N ALA A 189 9.47 5.11 19.62
CA ALA A 189 10.10 4.55 20.81
C ALA A 189 10.29 3.03 20.73
N ILE A 190 9.32 2.30 20.15
CA ILE A 190 9.46 0.87 19.88
C ILE A 190 10.58 0.64 18.85
N TYR A 191 10.65 1.45 17.78
CA TYR A 191 11.76 1.43 16.83
C TYR A 191 13.12 1.60 17.52
N THR A 192 13.25 2.63 18.35
CA THR A 192 14.47 2.90 19.13
C THR A 192 14.83 1.73 20.06
N ALA A 193 13.85 1.15 20.75
CA ALA A 193 14.07 0.02 21.65
C ALA A 193 14.66 -1.19 20.92
N VAL A 194 14.09 -1.56 19.76
CA VAL A 194 14.60 -2.69 18.97
C VAL A 194 15.94 -2.34 18.30
N ALA A 195 16.15 -1.10 17.87
CA ALA A 195 17.43 -0.65 17.32
C ALA A 195 18.58 -0.82 18.32
N ASN A 196 18.34 -0.52 19.60
CA ASN A 196 19.31 -0.66 20.67
C ASN A 196 19.61 -2.12 21.06
N LEU A 197 18.92 -3.11 20.47
CA LEU A 197 19.22 -4.53 20.69
C LEU A 197 20.47 -5.01 19.93
N GLY A 198 20.94 -4.26 18.92
CA GLY A 198 22.13 -4.62 18.13
C GLY A 198 21.92 -5.88 17.27
N ILE A 199 20.75 -6.00 16.62
CA ILE A 199 20.40 -7.18 15.82
C ILE A 199 21.22 -7.21 14.53
N THR A 200 21.83 -8.36 14.23
CA THR A 200 22.55 -8.62 12.98
C THR A 200 21.61 -9.16 11.92
N TYR A 201 21.71 -8.65 10.69
CA TYR A 201 20.90 -9.11 9.58
C TYR A 201 21.31 -10.50 9.08
N ALA A 202 20.33 -11.38 8.90
CA ALA A 202 20.47 -12.65 8.19
C ALA A 202 19.76 -12.60 6.84
N VAL A 203 20.40 -13.17 5.81
CA VAL A 203 19.83 -13.22 4.46
C VAL A 203 18.68 -14.24 4.42
N PRO A 204 17.47 -13.84 4.00
CA PRO A 204 16.35 -14.77 3.83
C PRO A 204 16.53 -15.65 2.57
N PRO A 205 15.78 -16.76 2.44
CA PRO A 205 15.65 -17.48 1.18
C PRO A 205 15.12 -16.57 0.06
N ALA A 206 15.47 -16.85 -1.19
CA ALA A 206 14.91 -16.14 -2.34
C ALA A 206 13.39 -16.38 -2.44
N SER A 207 12.63 -15.34 -2.80
CA SER A 207 11.16 -15.39 -2.99
C SER A 207 10.36 -15.81 -1.75
N PHE A 208 10.89 -15.57 -0.54
CA PHE A 208 10.23 -15.91 0.71
C PHE A 208 8.85 -15.25 0.85
N GLU A 209 8.66 -14.07 0.27
CA GLU A 209 7.40 -13.33 0.34
C GLU A 209 6.25 -14.10 -0.34
N ARG A 210 6.57 -14.89 -1.36
CA ARG A 210 5.60 -15.68 -2.12
C ARG A 210 5.48 -17.10 -1.61
N ASP A 211 6.61 -17.77 -1.40
CA ASP A 211 6.67 -19.21 -1.11
C ASP A 211 6.86 -19.51 0.39
N GLY A 212 7.12 -18.49 1.21
CA GLY A 212 7.23 -18.61 2.66
C GLY A 212 8.64 -18.80 3.18
N GLN A 213 8.78 -18.73 4.50
CA GLN A 213 10.00 -19.09 5.22
C GLN A 213 9.70 -19.38 6.69
N LYS A 214 10.66 -19.97 7.40
CA LYS A 214 10.66 -20.00 8.86
C LYS A 214 10.83 -18.59 9.41
N ILE A 215 10.02 -18.28 10.41
CA ILE A 215 10.05 -17.01 11.14
C ILE A 215 10.59 -17.31 12.54
N ARG A 216 11.67 -16.63 12.91
CA ARG A 216 12.20 -16.68 14.28
C ARG A 216 11.20 -16.02 15.21
N LEU A 217 10.97 -16.65 16.35
CA LEU A 217 10.06 -16.14 17.38
C LEU A 217 10.71 -14.95 18.11
N PRO A 218 9.93 -14.05 18.73
CA PRO A 218 10.46 -12.89 19.45
C PRO A 218 11.56 -13.24 20.46
N ASN A 219 11.38 -14.29 21.26
CA ASN A 219 12.38 -14.78 22.22
C ASN A 219 13.71 -15.16 21.52
N GLN A 220 13.66 -15.91 20.42
CA GLN A 220 14.82 -16.33 19.65
C GLN A 220 15.57 -15.15 19.04
N ILE A 221 14.87 -14.10 18.60
CA ILE A 221 15.48 -12.88 18.05
C ILE A 221 16.22 -12.14 19.16
N LEU A 222 15.57 -11.96 20.32
CA LEU A 222 16.16 -11.23 21.44
C LEU A 222 17.38 -11.97 22.02
N GLU A 223 17.34 -13.29 22.12
CA GLU A 223 18.44 -14.12 22.62
C GLU A 223 19.63 -14.17 21.65
N ASN A 224 19.36 -14.47 20.38
CA ASN A 224 20.43 -14.75 19.41
C ASN A 224 20.93 -13.49 18.67
N ARG A 225 20.22 -12.36 18.75
CA ARG A 225 20.54 -11.10 18.07
C ARG A 225 20.74 -11.25 16.56
N VAL A 226 20.02 -12.17 15.92
CA VAL A 226 20.08 -12.40 14.46
C VAL A 226 18.66 -12.51 13.91
N ALA A 227 18.37 -11.80 12.82
CA ALA A 227 17.03 -11.75 12.24
C ALA A 227 17.04 -11.44 10.72
N THR A 228 16.05 -11.95 9.99
CA THR A 228 15.73 -11.55 8.60
C THR A 228 14.81 -10.32 8.57
N CYS A 229 14.48 -9.82 7.37
CA CYS A 229 13.49 -8.75 7.19
C CYS A 229 12.10 -9.16 7.68
N LEU A 230 11.70 -10.43 7.51
CA LEU A 230 10.40 -10.91 8.00
C LEU A 230 10.41 -11.11 9.52
N ASP A 231 11.51 -11.61 10.09
CA ASP A 231 11.66 -11.79 11.54
C ASP A 231 11.50 -10.45 12.29
N THR A 232 12.23 -9.42 11.86
CA THR A 232 12.13 -8.07 12.43
C THR A 232 10.75 -7.46 12.22
N THR A 233 10.15 -7.65 11.04
CA THR A 233 8.78 -7.24 10.74
C THR A 233 7.76 -7.84 11.70
N MET A 234 7.84 -9.14 11.97
CA MET A 234 6.91 -9.79 12.91
C MET A 234 7.19 -9.44 14.36
N LEU A 235 8.45 -9.20 14.75
CA LEU A 235 8.78 -8.66 16.08
C LEU A 235 8.14 -7.28 16.30
N PHE A 236 8.27 -6.37 15.33
CA PHE A 236 7.64 -5.06 15.40
C PHE A 236 6.11 -5.15 15.40
N ALA A 237 5.52 -5.98 14.53
CA ALA A 237 4.07 -6.18 14.51
C ALA A 237 3.56 -6.65 15.89
N SER A 238 4.28 -7.58 16.52
CA SER A 238 3.97 -8.09 17.86
C SER A 238 4.04 -6.99 18.93
N ALA A 239 5.08 -6.16 18.89
CA ALA A 239 5.26 -5.04 19.83
C ALA A 239 4.19 -3.95 19.64
N LEU A 240 3.87 -3.60 18.40
CA LEU A 240 2.81 -2.63 18.07
C LEU A 240 1.44 -3.13 18.52
N GLU A 241 1.11 -4.39 18.24
CA GLU A 241 -0.14 -5.02 18.67
C GLU A 241 -0.23 -5.03 20.21
N ARG A 242 0.87 -5.37 20.90
CA ARG A 242 0.93 -5.38 22.37
C ARG A 242 0.84 -3.98 22.98
N ALA A 243 1.35 -2.96 22.30
CA ALA A 243 1.21 -1.55 22.69
C ALA A 243 -0.22 -1.00 22.48
N GLY A 244 -1.16 -1.83 21.98
CA GLY A 244 -2.55 -1.45 21.75
C GLY A 244 -2.73 -0.63 20.46
N LEU A 245 -1.79 -0.72 19.53
CA LEU A 245 -1.88 -0.13 18.19
C LEU A 245 -2.33 -1.21 17.19
N ASN A 246 -2.84 -0.77 16.04
CA ASN A 246 -3.25 -1.64 14.94
C ASN A 246 -2.09 -1.75 13.94
N PRO A 247 -1.37 -2.88 13.88
CA PRO A 247 -0.25 -3.05 12.96
C PRO A 247 -0.72 -3.52 11.58
N ILE A 248 0.07 -3.15 10.58
CA ILE A 248 -0.04 -3.66 9.22
C ILE A 248 1.33 -4.17 8.76
N VAL A 249 1.34 -5.30 8.07
CA VAL A 249 2.55 -5.86 7.45
C VAL A 249 2.41 -5.75 5.95
N ALA A 250 3.39 -5.16 5.26
CA ALA A 250 3.40 -5.06 3.81
C ALA A 250 4.59 -5.82 3.21
N LEU A 251 4.36 -6.47 2.08
CA LEU A 251 5.27 -7.42 1.43
C LEU A 251 5.58 -6.97 -0.01
N PRO A 252 6.44 -5.95 -0.19
CA PRO A 252 7.02 -5.66 -1.50
C PRO A 252 7.94 -6.81 -1.96
N HIS A 253 8.25 -6.90 -3.26
CA HIS A 253 9.07 -8.00 -3.79
C HIS A 253 10.41 -8.16 -3.06
N GLY A 254 10.70 -9.39 -2.64
CA GLY A 254 11.91 -9.77 -1.92
C GLY A 254 12.08 -9.15 -0.55
N HIS A 255 11.04 -8.51 0.02
CA HIS A 255 11.20 -7.70 1.22
C HIS A 255 9.93 -7.59 2.07
N ALA A 256 10.05 -7.13 3.32
CA ALA A 256 8.95 -6.98 4.25
C ALA A 256 9.10 -5.71 5.09
N VAL A 257 8.02 -4.95 5.22
CA VAL A 257 7.95 -3.74 6.03
C VAL A 257 6.74 -3.80 6.95
N VAL A 258 6.77 -3.02 8.02
CA VAL A 258 5.68 -2.96 9.00
C VAL A 258 5.22 -1.53 9.21
N GLY A 259 3.99 -1.36 9.65
CA GLY A 259 3.45 -0.07 10.00
C GLY A 259 2.41 -0.16 11.11
N ALA A 260 1.98 1.00 11.56
CA ALA A 260 0.88 1.16 12.50
C ALA A 260 -0.07 2.25 12.01
N TRP A 261 -1.36 2.02 12.19
CA TRP A 261 -2.36 3.07 12.05
C TRP A 261 -2.13 4.13 13.13
N LEU A 262 -2.06 5.40 12.73
CA LEU A 262 -1.87 6.55 13.63
C LEU A 262 -3.16 6.94 14.36
N GLN A 263 -4.29 6.35 13.98
CA GLN A 263 -5.59 6.43 14.65
C GLN A 263 -6.26 5.04 14.62
N PRO A 264 -7.37 4.79 15.34
CA PRO A 264 -7.95 3.45 15.47
C PRO A 264 -8.74 3.01 14.22
N GLU A 265 -8.05 2.92 13.08
CA GLU A 265 -8.54 2.43 11.80
C GLU A 265 -8.02 1.01 11.49
N GLU A 266 -8.65 0.37 10.50
CA GLU A 266 -8.27 -0.92 9.92
C GLU A 266 -8.66 -0.96 8.44
N LEU A 267 -8.06 -1.88 7.66
CA LEU A 267 -8.47 -2.14 6.28
C LEU A 267 -9.85 -2.83 6.20
N THR A 268 -10.50 -2.72 5.05
CA THR A 268 -11.79 -3.38 4.77
C THR A 268 -11.67 -4.90 4.62
N SER A 269 -10.53 -5.37 4.11
CA SER A 269 -10.16 -6.79 4.01
C SER A 269 -8.93 -7.10 4.87
N ILE A 270 -8.73 -8.38 5.21
CA ILE A 270 -7.53 -8.83 5.94
C ILE A 270 -6.28 -8.62 5.07
N VAL A 271 -6.43 -8.92 3.79
CA VAL A 271 -5.36 -8.89 2.79
C VAL A 271 -5.77 -7.97 1.65
N ILE A 272 -4.85 -7.12 1.22
CA ILE A 272 -4.92 -6.35 -0.01
C ILE A 272 -3.68 -6.65 -0.86
N ASP A 273 -3.79 -6.55 -2.17
CA ASP A 273 -2.69 -6.76 -3.12
C ASP A 273 -2.30 -5.47 -3.87
N GLU A 274 -2.85 -4.31 -3.47
CA GLU A 274 -2.49 -3.01 -4.03
C GLU A 274 -1.77 -2.09 -3.02
N ALA A 275 -0.53 -1.72 -3.33
CA ALA A 275 0.24 -0.74 -2.54
C ALA A 275 -0.40 0.66 -2.54
N GLU A 276 -1.23 0.97 -3.54
CA GLU A 276 -1.96 2.24 -3.67
C GLU A 276 -2.76 2.59 -2.42
N THR A 277 -3.45 1.60 -1.83
CA THR A 277 -4.24 1.78 -0.62
C THR A 277 -3.36 2.25 0.53
N LEU A 278 -2.19 1.63 0.73
CA LEU A 278 -1.25 2.02 1.78
C LEU A 278 -0.70 3.43 1.57
N ARG A 279 -0.33 3.76 0.33
CA ARG A 279 0.18 5.10 -0.02
C ARG A 279 -0.83 6.20 0.30
N LYS A 280 -2.11 6.01 -0.05
CA LYS A 280 -3.18 6.96 0.27
C LYS A 280 -3.29 7.23 1.77
N ARG A 281 -3.30 6.16 2.58
CA ARG A 281 -3.38 6.26 4.05
C ARG A 281 -2.15 6.93 4.64
N HIS A 282 -0.97 6.67 4.07
CA HIS A 282 0.25 7.36 4.45
C HIS A 282 0.20 8.87 4.12
N GLN A 283 -0.26 9.24 2.92
CA GLN A 283 -0.41 10.64 2.51
C GLN A 283 -1.41 11.40 3.39
N LEU A 284 -2.50 10.76 3.79
CA LEU A 284 -3.49 11.28 4.74
C LEU A 284 -2.98 11.34 6.19
N LYS A 285 -1.74 10.89 6.44
CA LYS A 285 -1.15 10.77 7.78
C LYS A 285 -2.00 9.90 8.71
N GLU A 286 -2.71 8.91 8.16
CA GLU A 286 -3.49 7.91 8.89
C GLU A 286 -2.65 6.67 9.18
N LEU A 287 -1.60 6.42 8.39
CA LEU A 287 -0.74 5.25 8.47
C LEU A 287 0.74 5.64 8.43
N VAL A 288 1.55 5.06 9.32
CA VAL A 288 3.01 5.10 9.24
C VAL A 288 3.54 3.71 8.92
N LEU A 289 4.41 3.59 7.91
CA LEU A 289 5.13 2.38 7.53
C LEU A 289 6.62 2.66 7.65
N PHE A 290 7.41 1.68 8.08
CA PHE A 290 8.85 1.84 8.26
C PHE A 290 9.64 0.58 7.91
N GLU A 291 10.86 0.83 7.43
CA GLU A 291 11.81 -0.18 7.00
C GLU A 291 12.45 -0.83 8.22
N THR A 292 12.12 -2.11 8.43
CA THR A 292 12.46 -2.83 9.66
C THR A 292 13.92 -3.26 9.68
N THR A 293 14.57 -3.42 8.53
CA THR A 293 15.97 -3.84 8.47
C THR A 293 16.96 -2.71 8.76
N CYS A 294 16.52 -1.45 8.72
CA CYS A 294 17.35 -0.30 9.07
C CYS A 294 18.02 -0.44 10.45
N ILE A 295 17.34 -1.07 11.40
CA ILE A 295 17.86 -1.32 12.76
C ILE A 295 19.06 -2.26 12.83
N THR A 296 19.39 -2.94 11.73
CA THR A 296 20.57 -3.83 11.66
C THR A 296 21.85 -3.09 11.25
N SER A 297 21.74 -1.81 10.89
CA SER A 297 22.89 -0.94 10.60
C SER A 297 23.49 -0.40 11.90
N HIS A 298 24.80 -0.15 11.90
CA HIS A 298 25.52 0.34 13.09
C HIS A 298 26.31 1.62 12.73
N PRO A 299 25.86 2.81 13.16
CA PRO A 299 24.63 3.08 13.93
C PRO A 299 23.36 2.89 13.10
N ALA A 300 22.25 2.56 13.75
CA ALA A 300 20.95 2.51 13.10
C ALA A 300 20.47 3.93 12.75
N PRO A 301 19.83 4.14 11.59
CA PRO A 301 19.34 5.45 11.18
C PRO A 301 18.13 5.87 12.03
N PRO A 302 17.76 7.18 12.02
CA PRO A 302 16.58 7.64 12.73
C PRO A 302 15.28 7.05 12.17
N PHE A 303 14.22 7.07 12.96
CA PHE A 303 12.93 6.49 12.60
C PHE A 303 12.33 7.13 11.34
N SER A 304 12.42 8.44 11.18
CA SER A 304 11.99 9.14 9.97
C SER A 304 12.66 8.63 8.69
N LYS A 305 13.94 8.22 8.78
CA LYS A 305 14.65 7.62 7.65
C LYS A 305 14.11 6.23 7.32
N ALA A 306 13.85 5.40 8.35
CA ALA A 306 13.21 4.11 8.14
C ALA A 306 11.83 4.26 7.49
N VAL A 307 11.07 5.29 7.87
CA VAL A 307 9.78 5.62 7.22
C VAL A 307 9.95 5.97 5.75
N ALA A 308 10.89 6.87 5.42
CA ALA A 308 11.17 7.25 4.04
C ALA A 308 11.60 6.04 3.18
N THR A 309 12.51 5.20 3.69
CA THR A 309 12.99 4.00 3.00
C THR A 309 11.88 2.99 2.75
N ALA A 310 10.94 2.81 3.68
CA ALA A 310 9.77 1.98 3.41
C ALA A 310 8.94 2.51 2.23
N MET A 311 8.71 3.82 2.18
CA MET A 311 7.91 4.42 1.11
C MET A 311 8.58 4.32 -0.27
N GLU A 312 9.92 4.29 -0.35
CA GLU A 312 10.66 4.03 -1.59
C GLU A 312 10.41 2.60 -2.16
N THR A 313 9.99 1.65 -1.32
CA THR A 313 9.61 0.30 -1.76
C THR A 313 8.17 0.23 -2.30
N LEU A 314 7.35 1.23 -1.95
CA LEU A 314 5.92 1.27 -2.26
C LEU A 314 5.58 2.31 -3.34
N VAL A 315 6.55 2.86 -4.07
CA VAL A 315 6.29 3.85 -5.12
C VAL A 315 5.47 3.27 -6.28
N PRO A 316 4.67 4.08 -7.01
CA PRO A 316 3.84 3.64 -8.14
C PRO A 316 4.56 2.78 -9.18
N GLU A 317 5.85 3.02 -9.42
CA GLU A 317 6.68 2.29 -10.38
C GLU A 317 6.92 0.82 -9.97
N LYS A 318 6.75 0.49 -8.69
CA LYS A 318 6.93 -0.84 -8.12
C LYS A 318 5.61 -1.59 -7.90
N ASP A 319 4.47 -1.01 -8.29
CA ASP A 319 3.15 -1.63 -8.08
C ASP A 319 3.02 -3.03 -8.69
N SER A 320 3.67 -3.29 -9.83
CA SER A 320 3.67 -4.62 -10.47
C SER A 320 4.42 -5.70 -9.68
N THR A 321 5.22 -5.30 -8.69
CA THR A 321 6.05 -6.19 -7.86
C THR A 321 5.57 -6.24 -6.41
N PHE A 322 4.50 -5.52 -6.08
CA PHE A 322 3.93 -5.58 -4.75
C PHE A 322 3.19 -6.90 -4.54
N GLY A 323 3.47 -7.60 -3.43
CA GLY A 323 2.91 -8.91 -3.15
C GLY A 323 1.57 -8.82 -2.43
N ALA A 324 1.59 -8.30 -1.20
CA ALA A 324 0.39 -8.16 -0.37
C ALA A 324 0.64 -7.22 0.82
N ALA A 325 -0.44 -6.74 1.45
CA ALA A 325 -0.41 -6.27 2.82
C ALA A 325 -1.48 -6.95 3.67
N VAL A 326 -1.12 -7.22 4.93
CA VAL A 326 -1.91 -7.96 5.91
C VAL A 326 -2.20 -7.04 7.10
N ASP A 327 -3.47 -6.70 7.30
CA ASP A 327 -3.92 -5.96 8.47
C ASP A 327 -4.12 -6.93 9.64
N ILE A 328 -3.28 -6.77 10.68
CA ILE A 328 -3.26 -7.69 11.82
C ILE A 328 -4.53 -7.55 12.64
N ARG A 329 -5.03 -6.31 12.84
CA ARG A 329 -6.25 -6.06 13.60
C ARG A 329 -7.46 -6.69 12.90
N ARG A 330 -7.57 -6.53 11.59
CA ARG A 330 -8.61 -7.15 10.77
C ARG A 330 -8.52 -8.68 10.80
N ALA A 331 -7.32 -9.25 10.75
CA ALA A 331 -7.10 -10.69 10.90
C ALA A 331 -7.62 -11.24 12.25
N ARG A 332 -7.41 -10.50 13.36
CA ARG A 332 -7.94 -10.86 14.69
C ARG A 332 -9.47 -10.88 14.70
N SER A 333 -10.13 -9.92 14.05
CA SER A 333 -11.59 -9.89 13.92
C SER A 333 -12.14 -11.15 13.20
N HIS A 334 -11.32 -11.77 12.34
CA HIS A 334 -11.59 -13.04 11.67
C HIS A 334 -11.06 -14.29 12.40
N ARG A 335 -10.69 -14.16 13.67
CA ARG A 335 -10.19 -15.26 14.54
C ARG A 335 -8.88 -15.91 14.08
N ILE A 336 -8.06 -15.21 13.32
CA ILE A 336 -6.66 -15.62 13.13
C ILE A 336 -5.92 -15.24 14.41
N LEU A 337 -5.65 -16.22 15.26
CA LEU A 337 -5.07 -16.00 16.59
C LEU A 337 -3.53 -16.07 16.54
N PRO A 338 -2.82 -15.39 17.46
CA PRO A 338 -1.38 -15.57 17.64
C PRO A 338 -1.04 -17.04 17.91
N LEU A 339 0.12 -17.49 17.42
CA LEU A 339 0.63 -18.84 17.68
C LEU A 339 0.70 -19.12 19.18
N GLY A 340 -0.06 -20.13 19.64
CA GLY A 340 -0.12 -20.56 21.05
C GLY A 340 1.07 -21.40 21.51
N LEU A 341 2.30 -21.03 21.15
CA LEU A 341 3.50 -21.78 21.52
C LEU A 341 3.77 -21.58 23.02
N LYS A 342 3.85 -22.67 23.77
CA LYS A 342 4.33 -22.63 25.15
C LYS A 342 5.85 -22.54 25.11
N ASP A 343 6.40 -21.49 25.70
CA ASP A 343 7.84 -21.39 25.94
C ASP A 343 8.30 -22.64 26.69
N GLY A 344 9.22 -23.39 26.09
CA GLY A 344 10.08 -24.26 26.86
C GLY A 344 10.80 -23.37 27.87
N ALA A 345 10.65 -23.67 29.15
CA ALA A 345 11.27 -22.92 30.23
C ALA A 345 12.80 -23.05 30.19
N ALA A 346 13.45 -22.35 29.27
CA ALA A 346 14.84 -21.98 29.37
C ALA A 346 14.84 -20.55 29.91
N GLY A 347 15.38 -20.37 31.12
CA GLY A 347 15.55 -19.04 31.68
C GLY A 347 16.38 -18.20 30.72
N LEU A 348 15.84 -17.06 30.32
CA LEU A 348 16.61 -16.01 29.66
C LEU A 348 17.83 -15.70 30.53
N PRO A 349 19.05 -15.60 29.97
CA PRO A 349 20.20 -15.17 30.74
C PRO A 349 19.93 -13.76 31.31
N ASP A 350 20.02 -13.62 32.64
CA ASP A 350 20.16 -12.34 33.36
C ASP A 350 21.54 -11.71 33.10
N GLY A 351 21.95 -11.64 31.84
CA GLY A 351 23.13 -10.90 31.42
C GLY A 351 22.76 -9.43 31.32
N GLU A 352 23.30 -8.61 32.22
CA GLU A 352 23.35 -7.16 32.01
C GLU A 352 23.96 -6.91 30.62
N PRO A 353 23.32 -6.11 29.75
CA PRO A 353 23.87 -5.83 28.44
C PRO A 353 25.24 -5.17 28.61
N GLU A 354 26.29 -5.77 28.03
CA GLU A 354 27.56 -5.07 27.87
C GLU A 354 27.29 -3.75 27.12
N PRO A 355 27.76 -2.60 27.63
CA PRO A 355 27.45 -1.32 27.02
C PRO A 355 28.25 -1.19 25.73
N ALA A 356 27.61 -1.38 24.58
CA ALA A 356 28.22 -1.15 23.28
C ALA A 356 27.43 -0.14 22.45
N ALA A 357 28.10 0.99 22.22
CA ALA A 357 28.06 1.87 21.05
C ALA A 357 26.73 2.56 20.69
N VAL A 358 26.70 3.89 20.90
CA VAL A 358 25.79 4.89 20.33
C VAL A 358 24.31 4.51 20.40
N GLU A 359 23.66 4.88 21.51
CA GLU A 359 22.21 4.83 21.61
C GLU A 359 21.57 5.71 20.53
N VAL A 360 20.64 5.15 19.75
CA VAL A 360 19.82 5.95 18.84
C VAL A 360 18.90 6.84 19.70
N PRO A 361 19.01 8.17 19.63
CA PRO A 361 18.13 9.04 20.39
C PRO A 361 16.71 8.97 19.84
N LEU A 362 15.71 9.14 20.72
CA LEU A 362 14.33 9.27 20.30
C LEU A 362 14.14 10.57 19.50
N GLU A 363 13.51 10.46 18.34
CA GLU A 363 13.23 11.60 17.46
C GLU A 363 11.99 12.40 17.91
N GLN A 364 11.94 13.68 17.54
CA GLN A 364 10.71 14.47 17.68
C GLN A 364 9.71 14.06 16.60
N ALA A 365 8.42 14.01 16.97
CA ALA A 365 7.38 13.68 16.01
C ALA A 365 7.22 14.83 15.01
N PRO A 366 7.00 14.53 13.71
CA PRO A 366 6.63 15.55 12.74
C PRO A 366 5.27 16.16 13.10
N PRO A 367 4.93 17.36 12.56
CA PRO A 367 3.59 17.91 12.72
C PRO A 367 2.57 16.95 12.10
N LEU A 368 1.68 16.42 12.94
CA LEU A 368 0.62 15.49 12.57
C LEU A 368 -0.72 16.05 13.04
N PRO A 369 -1.79 15.94 12.24
CA PRO A 369 -3.12 16.35 12.68
C PRO A 369 -3.60 15.46 13.82
N ASP A 370 -4.55 15.97 14.60
CA ASP A 370 -5.30 15.12 15.54
C ASP A 370 -6.20 14.13 14.78
N PHE A 371 -6.90 13.25 15.51
CA PHE A 371 -7.82 12.30 14.89
C PHE A 371 -8.90 13.03 14.08
N ASP A 372 -9.33 12.42 12.97
CA ASP A 372 -10.38 13.02 12.14
C ASP A 372 -11.66 13.19 12.97
N GLN A 373 -12.24 14.40 12.93
CA GLN A 373 -13.59 14.66 13.41
C GLN A 373 -14.54 14.50 12.22
N GLU A 374 -15.60 13.71 12.36
CA GLU A 374 -16.65 13.60 11.33
C GLU A 374 -17.39 14.93 11.21
N ALA A 375 -17.04 15.74 10.20
CA ALA A 375 -17.77 16.95 9.85
C ALA A 375 -18.78 16.63 8.74
N GLU A 376 -20.04 16.42 9.11
CA GLU A 376 -21.17 16.52 8.17
C GLU A 376 -21.56 17.99 8.01
N GLU A 377 -21.10 18.65 6.94
CA GLU A 377 -21.63 19.94 6.55
C GLU A 377 -22.86 19.77 5.62
N GLU A 378 -24.03 20.17 6.11
CA GLU A 378 -25.29 20.25 5.36
C GLU A 378 -25.25 21.38 4.31
N ILE A 379 -25.82 21.13 3.13
CA ILE A 379 -25.85 22.11 2.03
C ILE A 379 -27.27 22.59 1.79
N PRO A 380 -27.52 23.90 1.79
CA PRO A 380 -28.75 24.45 1.23
C PRO A 380 -28.72 24.43 -0.30
N GLU A 381 -29.69 23.76 -0.93
CA GLU A 381 -29.91 23.81 -2.37
C GLU A 381 -30.48 25.19 -2.79
N THR A 382 -29.78 25.90 -3.69
CA THR A 382 -30.28 27.16 -4.26
C THR A 382 -30.48 27.09 -5.78
N PRO A 383 -31.36 27.95 -6.36
CA PRO A 383 -31.77 27.89 -7.77
C PRO A 383 -30.68 28.18 -8.81
N ALA A 384 -29.50 28.66 -8.38
CA ALA A 384 -28.34 28.96 -9.23
C ALA A 384 -27.79 27.71 -9.95
N GLY A 385 -28.01 26.51 -9.41
CA GLY A 385 -27.51 25.25 -9.98
C GLY A 385 -28.13 24.82 -11.33
N ARG A 386 -29.15 25.52 -11.86
CA ARG A 386 -29.73 25.21 -13.18
C ARG A 386 -28.89 25.71 -14.36
N LEU A 387 -28.21 26.85 -14.22
CA LEU A 387 -27.37 27.41 -15.28
C LEU A 387 -26.00 26.70 -15.36
N GLU A 388 -25.43 26.35 -14.20
CA GLU A 388 -24.18 25.58 -14.08
C GLU A 388 -24.29 24.18 -14.70
N ARG A 389 -25.42 23.50 -14.53
CA ARG A 389 -25.70 22.18 -15.14
C ARG A 389 -25.67 22.18 -16.68
N TRP A 390 -25.94 23.32 -17.31
CA TRP A 390 -25.88 23.47 -18.77
C TRP A 390 -24.46 23.73 -19.29
N GLN A 391 -23.63 24.50 -18.57
CA GLN A 391 -22.22 24.70 -18.93
C GLN A 391 -21.40 23.40 -18.78
N ARG A 392 -21.73 22.56 -17.79
CA ARG A 392 -21.05 21.27 -17.52
C ARG A 392 -21.23 20.23 -18.64
N LYS A 393 -22.29 20.32 -19.46
CA LYS A 393 -22.50 19.45 -20.64
C LYS A 393 -21.59 19.75 -21.84
N LEU A 394 -20.84 20.86 -21.81
CA LEU A 394 -19.92 21.28 -22.89
C LEU A 394 -18.45 20.88 -22.65
N LEU A 395 -18.15 20.20 -21.56
CA LEU A 395 -16.79 19.77 -21.21
C LEU A 395 -16.40 18.50 -21.99
N ASP A 396 -15.19 18.48 -22.55
CA ASP A 396 -14.61 17.29 -23.19
C ASP A 396 -14.02 16.37 -22.13
N LEU A 397 -14.70 15.24 -21.86
CA LEU A 397 -14.31 14.21 -20.90
C LEU A 397 -13.44 13.10 -21.53
N SER A 398 -12.90 13.32 -22.73
CA SER A 398 -12.02 12.34 -23.37
C SER A 398 -10.58 12.42 -22.86
N ALA A 399 -9.85 11.30 -22.92
CA ALA A 399 -8.41 11.23 -22.60
C ALA A 399 -7.50 12.00 -23.59
N ARG A 400 -8.08 12.79 -24.50
CA ARG A 400 -7.36 13.77 -25.35
C ARG A 400 -7.25 15.12 -24.67
N ASN A 401 -8.06 15.39 -23.64
CA ASN A 401 -8.04 16.63 -22.88
C ASN A 401 -6.82 16.67 -21.94
N PRO A 402 -5.89 17.64 -22.06
CA PRO A 402 -4.74 17.76 -21.17
C PRO A 402 -5.09 18.00 -19.70
N LEU A 403 -6.32 18.46 -19.41
CA LEU A 403 -6.86 18.57 -18.05
C LEU A 403 -7.25 17.21 -17.46
N LEU A 404 -7.38 16.15 -18.26
CA LEU A 404 -7.66 14.80 -17.75
C LEU A 404 -6.47 13.85 -17.97
N ALA A 405 -5.68 14.08 -19.02
CA ALA A 405 -4.55 13.24 -19.39
C ALA A 405 -3.33 14.09 -19.75
N HIS A 406 -2.75 14.75 -18.74
CA HIS A 406 -1.50 15.48 -18.86
C HIS A 406 -0.36 14.53 -19.27
N ARG A 407 0.48 14.99 -20.19
CA ARG A 407 1.67 14.26 -20.66
C ARG A 407 2.88 15.17 -20.56
N ALA A 408 3.95 14.67 -19.94
CA ALA A 408 5.23 15.35 -19.96
C ALA A 408 5.68 15.58 -21.42
N SER A 409 6.05 16.81 -21.75
CA SER A 409 6.49 17.22 -23.08
C SER A 409 7.56 18.32 -22.97
N LYS A 410 8.15 18.71 -24.10
CA LYS A 410 9.10 19.84 -24.13
C LYS A 410 8.45 21.18 -23.76
N ALA A 411 7.12 21.25 -23.75
CA ALA A 411 6.33 22.44 -23.43
C ALA A 411 5.87 22.49 -21.96
N CYS A 412 6.48 21.71 -21.06
CA CYS A 412 6.27 21.80 -19.61
C CYS A 412 7.60 21.67 -18.85
N LEU A 413 7.63 22.22 -17.64
CA LEU A 413 8.75 22.12 -16.70
C LEU A 413 8.24 21.52 -15.38
N THR A 414 8.77 20.36 -15.00
CA THR A 414 8.54 19.76 -13.68
C THR A 414 9.47 20.42 -12.67
N ILE A 415 8.90 20.99 -11.61
CA ILE A 415 9.62 21.74 -10.60
C ILE A 415 9.85 20.84 -9.39
N ILE A 416 11.09 20.78 -8.90
CA ILE A 416 11.42 20.17 -7.62
C ILE A 416 11.01 21.15 -6.53
N CYS A 417 9.84 20.91 -5.92
CA CYS A 417 9.29 21.77 -4.88
C CYS A 417 8.93 20.93 -3.65
N PRO A 418 9.73 20.98 -2.57
CA PRO A 418 9.45 20.24 -1.35
C PRO A 418 8.28 20.84 -0.53
N ASP A 419 7.93 22.11 -0.78
CA ASP A 419 6.81 22.79 -0.14
C ASP A 419 5.98 23.61 -1.17
N PRO A 420 5.01 22.97 -1.83
CA PRO A 420 4.14 23.62 -2.81
C PRO A 420 3.22 24.69 -2.21
N GLY A 421 2.89 24.61 -0.92
CA GLY A 421 2.10 25.63 -0.22
C GLY A 421 2.90 26.92 -0.07
N LEU A 422 4.14 26.84 0.42
CA LEU A 422 5.03 28.00 0.52
C LEU A 422 5.32 28.66 -0.84
N LEU A 423 5.36 27.88 -1.93
CA LEU A 423 5.49 28.42 -3.28
C LEU A 423 4.25 29.20 -3.72
N GLU A 424 3.06 28.72 -3.38
CA GLU A 424 1.78 29.41 -3.64
C GLU A 424 1.71 30.73 -2.86
N ASP A 425 1.97 30.70 -1.56
CA ASP A 425 2.00 31.87 -0.68
C ASP A 425 2.91 32.98 -1.24
N LYS A 426 4.15 32.62 -1.60
CA LYS A 426 5.11 33.57 -2.18
C LYS A 426 4.59 34.19 -3.48
N LEU A 427 3.92 33.41 -4.33
CA LEU A 427 3.35 33.93 -5.57
C LEU A 427 2.13 34.82 -5.30
N ALA A 428 1.28 34.46 -4.33
CA ALA A 428 0.13 35.25 -3.88
C ALA A 428 0.55 36.62 -3.29
N GLU A 429 1.66 36.67 -2.57
CA GLU A 429 2.31 37.91 -2.09
C GLU A 429 2.94 38.76 -3.21
N GLY A 430 2.96 38.26 -4.45
CA GLY A 430 3.54 38.95 -5.61
C GLY A 430 5.06 38.78 -5.75
N ALA A 431 5.65 37.78 -5.09
CA ALA A 431 7.08 37.51 -5.22
C ALA A 431 7.46 37.08 -6.64
N ARG A 432 8.72 37.34 -7.01
CA ARG A 432 9.30 36.95 -8.30
C ARG A 432 10.16 35.72 -8.11
N ILE A 433 9.69 34.57 -8.59
CA ILE A 433 10.36 33.28 -8.40
C ILE A 433 11.30 33.00 -9.58
N SER A 434 12.59 32.79 -9.32
CA SER A 434 13.56 32.44 -10.38
C SER A 434 13.57 30.92 -10.62
N ILE A 435 13.57 30.49 -11.88
CA ILE A 435 13.66 29.07 -12.25
C ILE A 435 15.11 28.73 -12.59
N GLU A 436 15.73 27.85 -11.81
CA GLU A 436 17.14 27.50 -11.91
C GLU A 436 17.36 25.99 -12.11
N PRO A 437 18.44 25.57 -12.78
CA PRO A 437 18.78 24.14 -12.89
C PRO A 437 19.36 23.61 -11.56
N VAL A 438 19.21 22.31 -11.30
CA VAL A 438 19.92 21.66 -10.20
C VAL A 438 21.43 21.84 -10.38
N PRO A 439 22.18 22.27 -9.34
CA PRO A 439 23.63 22.44 -9.45
C PRO A 439 24.29 21.09 -9.73
N GLN A 440 25.09 21.02 -10.80
CA GLN A 440 25.89 19.83 -11.08
C GLN A 440 27.10 19.82 -10.14
N PRO A 441 27.35 18.71 -9.42
CA PRO A 441 28.52 18.62 -8.56
C PRO A 441 29.79 18.71 -9.40
N SER A 442 30.69 19.64 -9.06
CA SER A 442 32.09 19.56 -9.49
C SER A 442 32.76 18.37 -8.78
N ALA A 443 33.93 17.94 -9.27
CA ALA A 443 34.60 16.66 -9.02
C ALA A 443 35.01 16.28 -7.57
N GLN A 444 34.23 16.63 -6.54
CA GLN A 444 34.36 16.18 -5.14
C GLN A 444 33.20 15.22 -4.75
N ALA A 445 32.80 14.34 -5.67
CA ALA A 445 31.65 13.44 -5.49
C ALA A 445 31.87 12.28 -4.48
N GLN A 446 33.08 12.08 -3.95
CA GLN A 446 33.36 10.98 -3.03
C GLN A 446 32.77 11.15 -1.61
N ASP A 447 32.44 12.38 -1.19
CA ASP A 447 31.89 12.62 0.16
C ASP A 447 30.35 12.57 0.22
N SER A 448 29.67 12.71 -0.92
CA SER A 448 28.20 12.79 -0.98
C SER A 448 27.50 11.46 -0.68
N GLU A 449 28.10 10.33 -1.06
CA GLU A 449 27.57 8.99 -0.83
C GLU A 449 27.77 8.54 0.63
N ILE A 450 28.91 8.91 1.22
CA ILE A 450 29.27 8.64 2.62
C ILE A 450 28.43 9.50 3.57
N HIS A 451 28.10 10.75 3.19
CA HIS A 451 27.20 11.60 3.97
C HIS A 451 25.74 11.11 3.89
N ARG A 452 25.25 10.75 2.69
CA ARG A 452 23.90 10.18 2.49
C ARG A 452 23.67 8.90 3.30
N GLN A 453 24.70 8.07 3.49
CA GLN A 453 24.66 6.88 4.35
C GLN A 453 24.71 7.18 5.86
N ARG A 454 25.24 8.34 6.27
CA ARG A 454 25.46 8.69 7.69
C ARG A 454 24.39 9.62 8.28
N THR A 455 23.83 10.54 7.50
CA THR A 455 22.82 11.52 7.96
C THR A 455 21.42 11.22 7.44
N GLY A 456 21.28 10.42 6.38
CA GLY A 456 19.99 9.95 5.87
C GLY A 456 19.22 10.94 4.97
N GLU A 457 19.71 12.15 4.77
CA GLU A 457 19.00 13.21 4.05
C GLU A 457 19.37 13.27 2.55
N VAL A 458 18.37 13.49 1.69
CA VAL A 458 18.59 13.73 0.26
C VAL A 458 19.02 15.19 0.11
N ILE A 459 20.31 15.43 -0.13
CA ILE A 459 20.92 16.76 -0.34
C ILE A 459 20.06 17.66 -1.26
N THR A 460 19.34 17.08 -2.22
CA THR A 460 18.46 17.79 -3.16
C THR A 460 17.22 18.42 -2.52
N GLU A 461 16.59 17.82 -1.50
CA GLU A 461 15.35 18.35 -0.90
C GLU A 461 15.60 19.52 0.05
N GLU A 462 16.59 19.42 0.92
CA GLU A 462 17.00 20.53 1.80
C GLU A 462 17.53 21.69 0.96
N TYR A 463 18.36 21.40 -0.04
CA TYR A 463 18.83 22.41 -0.99
C TYR A 463 17.67 23.06 -1.77
N ALA A 464 16.65 22.28 -2.17
CA ALA A 464 15.45 22.81 -2.82
C ALA A 464 14.61 23.67 -1.87
N ARG A 465 14.50 23.28 -0.59
CA ARG A 465 13.80 24.07 0.45
C ARG A 465 14.51 25.39 0.71
N ASP A 466 15.82 25.37 0.84
CA ASP A 466 16.66 26.57 0.94
C ASP A 466 16.56 27.47 -0.29
N ALA A 467 16.55 26.89 -1.49
CA ALA A 467 16.34 27.63 -2.73
C ALA A 467 14.97 28.31 -2.74
N LEU A 468 13.92 27.62 -2.30
CA LEU A 468 12.56 28.16 -2.21
C LEU A 468 12.47 29.33 -1.22
N HIS A 469 13.12 29.23 -0.06
CA HIS A 469 13.22 30.34 0.88
C HIS A 469 13.88 31.58 0.23
N LYS A 470 14.89 31.38 -0.63
CA LYS A 470 15.56 32.43 -1.42
C LYS A 470 14.77 32.91 -2.65
N GLY A 471 13.56 32.40 -2.87
CA GLY A 471 12.71 32.77 -4.02
C GLY A 471 13.16 32.12 -5.34
N GLN A 472 13.73 30.92 -5.26
CA GLN A 472 14.20 30.15 -6.41
C GLN A 472 13.55 28.77 -6.40
N VAL A 473 13.28 28.22 -7.58
CA VAL A 473 12.79 26.84 -7.74
C VAL A 473 13.70 26.08 -8.69
N LEU A 474 13.87 24.78 -8.43
CA LEU A 474 14.83 23.95 -9.13
C LEU A 474 14.13 23.06 -10.16
N VAL A 475 14.82 22.82 -11.28
CA VAL A 475 14.39 21.88 -12.32
C VAL A 475 15.56 20.95 -12.65
N ASP A 476 15.29 19.65 -12.73
CA ASP A 476 16.28 18.64 -13.13
C ASP A 476 16.51 18.65 -14.66
N LEU A 477 17.06 19.76 -15.15
CA LEU A 477 17.43 19.94 -16.55
C LEU A 477 18.76 20.69 -16.64
N PRO A 478 19.63 20.36 -17.62
CA PRO A 478 20.81 21.16 -17.91
C PRO A 478 20.44 22.62 -18.24
N LYS A 479 21.29 23.56 -17.84
CA LYS A 479 21.06 25.01 -18.00
C LYS A 479 20.66 25.42 -19.43
N ASP A 480 21.32 24.87 -20.44
CA ASP A 480 21.04 25.16 -21.84
C ASP A 480 19.67 24.61 -22.30
N GLU A 481 19.26 23.47 -21.76
CA GLU A 481 17.97 22.87 -22.07
C GLU A 481 16.83 23.58 -21.36
N LEU A 482 17.01 23.92 -20.08
CA LEU A 482 16.07 24.75 -19.32
C LEU A 482 15.80 26.08 -20.04
N GLY A 483 16.85 26.75 -20.50
CA GLY A 483 16.73 28.00 -21.25
C GLY A 483 15.92 27.84 -22.56
N LYS A 484 16.12 26.75 -23.31
CA LYS A 484 15.36 26.46 -24.53
C LYS A 484 13.88 26.21 -24.23
N ARG A 485 13.57 25.34 -23.27
CA ARG A 485 12.19 24.99 -22.90
C ARG A 485 11.43 26.20 -22.32
N ALA A 486 12.08 26.98 -21.45
CA ALA A 486 11.45 28.17 -20.88
C ALA A 486 11.12 29.24 -21.94
N VAL A 487 11.97 29.40 -22.96
CA VAL A 487 11.68 30.29 -24.12
C VAL A 487 10.52 29.78 -24.95
N GLU A 488 10.42 28.47 -25.17
CA GLU A 488 9.31 27.86 -25.91
C GLU A 488 7.97 28.07 -25.18
N ILE A 489 7.94 27.84 -23.86
CA ILE A 489 6.77 28.08 -23.00
C ILE A 489 6.38 29.56 -23.02
N TYR A 490 7.35 30.47 -22.86
CA TYR A 490 7.08 31.92 -22.92
C TYR A 490 6.48 32.34 -24.27
N ARG A 491 7.07 31.89 -25.39
CA ARG A 491 6.57 32.22 -26.74
C ARG A 491 5.14 31.73 -26.93
N LYS A 492 4.87 30.49 -26.55
CA LYS A 492 3.53 29.89 -26.67
C LYS A 492 2.50 30.61 -25.78
N ALA A 493 2.89 31.07 -24.58
CA ALA A 493 2.02 31.87 -23.70
C ALA A 493 1.65 33.20 -24.36
N GLN A 494 2.65 33.91 -24.92
CA GLN A 494 2.44 35.18 -25.61
C GLN A 494 1.57 35.03 -26.86
N THR A 495 1.81 34.00 -27.68
CA THR A 495 0.98 33.70 -28.84
C THR A 495 -0.47 33.42 -28.44
N ALA A 496 -0.70 32.59 -27.41
CA ALA A 496 -2.05 32.28 -26.95
C ALA A 496 -2.79 33.52 -26.40
N LEU A 497 -2.08 34.41 -25.71
CA LEU A 497 -2.65 35.66 -25.22
C LEU A 497 -3.00 36.63 -26.37
N GLN A 498 -2.13 36.73 -27.39
CA GLN A 498 -2.33 37.60 -28.56
C GLN A 498 -3.45 37.10 -29.49
N GLU A 499 -3.54 35.78 -29.70
CA GLU A 499 -4.53 35.18 -30.62
C GLU A 499 -5.88 34.91 -29.95
N GLY A 500 -5.87 34.48 -28.69
CA GLY A 500 -7.03 33.98 -27.96
C GLY A 500 -7.51 34.86 -26.80
N GLY A 501 -6.78 35.93 -26.47
CA GLY A 501 -7.14 36.87 -25.39
C GLY A 501 -7.25 36.24 -23.99
N SER A 502 -6.69 35.04 -23.79
CA SER A 502 -6.82 34.28 -22.54
C SER A 502 -5.48 33.74 -22.09
N ASN A 503 -5.25 33.75 -20.77
CA ASN A 503 -4.05 33.15 -20.20
C ASN A 503 -4.16 31.62 -20.27
N THR A 504 -3.17 31.00 -20.89
CA THR A 504 -3.06 29.53 -21.00
C THR A 504 -1.93 28.96 -20.16
N LEU A 505 -1.13 29.81 -19.50
CA LEU A 505 0.01 29.38 -18.70
C LEU A 505 -0.37 29.27 -17.22
N TYR A 506 -0.26 28.06 -16.69
CA TYR A 506 -0.56 27.77 -15.30
C TYR A 506 0.57 26.97 -14.66
N LEU A 507 0.76 27.23 -13.36
CA LEU A 507 1.46 26.34 -12.46
C LEU A 507 0.44 25.35 -11.92
N ALA A 508 0.55 24.09 -12.34
CA ALA A 508 -0.26 23.01 -11.80
C ALA A 508 0.34 22.54 -10.48
N LEU A 509 -0.42 22.65 -9.40
CA LEU A 509 -0.06 22.15 -8.08
C LEU A 509 -0.82 20.84 -7.82
N GLY A 510 -0.10 19.73 -7.88
CA GLY A 510 -0.61 18.40 -7.61
C GLY A 510 -1.37 17.80 -8.80
N PHE A 511 -1.36 16.48 -8.87
CA PHE A 511 -2.03 15.70 -9.90
C PHE A 511 -2.82 14.55 -9.28
N LEU A 512 -4.00 14.26 -9.84
CA LEU A 512 -4.68 13.01 -9.62
C LEU A 512 -4.24 12.00 -10.69
N LEU A 513 -3.53 10.97 -10.28
CA LEU A 513 -3.41 9.74 -11.06
C LEU A 513 -4.76 9.05 -11.07
N TRP A 514 -5.24 8.64 -12.25
CA TRP A 514 -6.49 7.90 -12.36
C TRP A 514 -6.43 6.84 -13.47
N LYS A 515 -7.23 5.79 -13.30
CA LYS A 515 -7.44 4.72 -14.30
C LYS A 515 -8.89 4.74 -14.78
N ARG A 516 -9.11 4.31 -16.02
CA ARG A 516 -10.47 4.27 -16.60
C ARG A 516 -11.26 3.05 -16.13
N ASP A 517 -10.55 1.95 -15.89
CA ASP A 517 -11.06 0.68 -15.38
C ASP A 517 -9.99 0.15 -14.41
N GLU A 518 -10.40 -0.58 -13.37
CA GLU A 518 -9.50 -1.17 -12.38
C GLU A 518 -8.45 -2.07 -13.05
N LYS A 519 -8.86 -2.77 -14.11
CA LYS A 519 -8.02 -3.72 -14.86
C LYS A 519 -7.11 -3.08 -15.91
N ASP A 520 -7.20 -1.77 -16.13
CA ASP A 520 -6.33 -1.07 -17.08
C ASP A 520 -5.00 -0.71 -16.40
N ASP A 521 -3.88 -1.05 -17.05
CA ASP A 521 -2.55 -0.64 -16.59
C ASP A 521 -2.26 0.83 -16.92
N ARG A 522 -3.02 1.43 -17.85
CA ARG A 522 -2.78 2.80 -18.29
C ARG A 522 -3.27 3.82 -17.26
N ARG A 523 -2.31 4.48 -16.61
CA ARG A 523 -2.56 5.62 -15.72
C ARG A 523 -2.59 6.94 -16.48
N PHE A 524 -3.58 7.76 -16.18
CA PHE A 524 -3.69 9.15 -16.63
C PHE A 524 -3.38 10.09 -15.48
N ARG A 525 -2.90 11.30 -15.78
CA ARG A 525 -2.59 12.32 -14.78
C ARG A 525 -3.45 13.56 -15.04
N ALA A 526 -4.22 14.00 -14.07
CA ALA A 526 -5.05 15.20 -14.17
C ALA A 526 -4.57 16.25 -13.16
N PRO A 527 -4.21 17.48 -13.57
CA PRO A 527 -3.82 18.52 -12.62
C PRO A 527 -4.97 18.84 -11.64
N LEU A 528 -4.65 19.16 -10.39
CA LEU A 528 -5.63 19.50 -9.35
C LEU A 528 -5.88 21.00 -9.30
N ILE A 529 -4.90 21.76 -8.85
CA ILE A 529 -4.96 23.23 -8.71
C ILE A 529 -4.19 23.86 -9.86
N LEU A 530 -4.79 24.84 -10.52
CA LEU A 530 -4.20 25.58 -11.63
C LEU A 530 -4.05 27.04 -11.23
N LEU A 531 -2.82 27.42 -10.87
CA LEU A 531 -2.44 28.78 -10.50
C LEU A 531 -1.97 29.55 -11.75
N PRO A 532 -2.67 30.60 -12.21
CA PRO A 532 -2.29 31.34 -13.40
C PRO A 532 -1.01 32.15 -13.14
N VAL A 533 -0.03 32.00 -14.03
CA VAL A 533 1.29 32.64 -13.88
C VAL A 533 1.75 33.27 -15.19
N THR A 534 2.63 34.27 -15.08
CA THR A 534 3.32 34.90 -16.22
C THR A 534 4.81 34.70 -16.09
N LEU A 535 5.50 34.46 -17.21
CA LEU A 535 6.95 34.44 -17.27
C LEU A 535 7.48 35.81 -17.71
N GLN A 536 8.40 36.37 -16.94
CA GLN A 536 9.14 37.58 -17.27
C GLN A 536 10.58 37.24 -17.62
N ARG A 537 11.08 37.86 -18.70
CA ARG A 537 12.47 37.75 -19.14
C ARG A 537 13.08 39.13 -19.27
N GLN A 538 13.97 39.50 -18.34
CA GLN A 538 14.64 40.81 -18.37
C GLN A 538 15.84 40.84 -19.35
N SER A 539 16.51 39.72 -19.60
CA SER A 539 17.58 39.58 -20.61
C SER A 539 17.93 38.11 -20.89
N VAL A 540 18.79 37.82 -21.88
CA VAL A 540 19.28 36.46 -22.17
C VAL A 540 20.11 35.88 -21.01
N ARG A 541 20.74 36.73 -20.19
CA ARG A 541 21.64 36.34 -19.09
C ARG A 541 20.98 36.29 -17.70
N SER A 542 19.79 36.88 -17.51
CA SER A 542 19.18 37.10 -16.18
C SER A 542 18.18 36.02 -15.73
N GLY A 543 18.15 34.86 -16.41
CA GLY A 543 17.22 33.77 -16.10
C GLY A 543 15.77 34.10 -16.47
N VAL A 544 14.87 33.13 -16.25
CA VAL A 544 13.42 33.32 -16.42
C VAL A 544 12.80 33.40 -15.04
N LYS A 545 11.95 34.41 -14.83
CA LYS A 545 11.23 34.60 -13.57
C LYS A 545 9.75 34.34 -13.77
N MET A 546 9.15 33.66 -12.81
CA MET A 546 7.71 33.40 -12.71
C MET A 546 7.09 34.38 -11.73
N ILE A 547 5.94 34.93 -12.10
CA ILE A 547 5.09 35.79 -11.26
C ILE A 547 3.64 35.33 -11.35
N ALA A 548 2.83 35.59 -10.33
CA ALA A 548 1.39 35.40 -10.42
C ALA A 548 0.80 36.29 -11.53
N HIS A 549 -0.24 35.78 -12.20
CA HIS A 549 -1.07 36.55 -13.13
C HIS A 549 -2.31 37.07 -12.39
N ASP A 550 -2.94 38.13 -12.87
CA ASP A 550 -4.14 38.74 -12.27
C ASP A 550 -5.40 37.85 -12.31
N ASP A 551 -5.32 36.68 -12.93
CA ASP A 551 -6.46 35.77 -13.03
C ASP A 551 -6.59 34.99 -11.71
N GLU A 552 -7.81 34.63 -11.32
CA GLU A 552 -8.01 33.85 -10.10
C GLU A 552 -7.56 32.39 -10.29
N PRO A 553 -6.93 31.78 -9.28
CA PRO A 553 -6.56 30.36 -9.32
C PRO A 553 -7.81 29.47 -9.30
N ARG A 554 -7.74 28.31 -9.95
CA ARG A 554 -8.92 27.45 -10.13
C ARG A 554 -8.61 25.99 -9.92
N PHE A 555 -9.59 25.24 -9.40
CA PHE A 555 -9.57 23.79 -9.47
C PHE A 555 -9.88 23.31 -10.89
N ASN A 556 -9.39 22.13 -11.24
CA ASN A 556 -9.75 21.47 -12.48
C ASN A 556 -11.22 21.00 -12.47
N THR A 557 -12.13 21.86 -12.92
CA THR A 557 -13.57 21.55 -12.99
C THR A 557 -13.90 20.39 -13.93
N THR A 558 -13.06 20.14 -14.94
CA THR A 558 -13.24 18.99 -15.85
C THR A 558 -13.04 17.68 -15.10
N LEU A 559 -12.06 17.65 -14.19
CA LEU A 559 -11.81 16.50 -13.34
C LEU A 559 -12.99 16.24 -12.37
N LEU A 560 -13.51 17.29 -11.72
CA LEU A 560 -14.68 17.16 -10.82
C LEU A 560 -15.89 16.54 -11.54
N GLU A 561 -16.18 17.01 -12.76
CA GLU A 561 -17.31 16.48 -13.53
C GLU A 561 -17.06 15.05 -14.02
N MET A 562 -15.82 14.69 -14.39
CA MET A 562 -15.47 13.31 -14.72
C MET A 562 -15.64 12.38 -13.49
N LEU A 563 -15.11 12.78 -12.33
CA LEU A 563 -15.23 12.01 -11.08
C LEU A 563 -16.71 11.79 -10.70
N ARG A 564 -17.53 12.84 -10.76
CA ARG A 564 -18.95 12.76 -10.45
C ARG A 564 -19.73 11.90 -11.46
N ARG A 565 -19.48 12.09 -12.76
CA ARG A 565 -20.25 11.42 -13.83
C ARG A 565 -19.89 9.94 -13.94
N ASP A 566 -18.60 9.67 -14.05
CA ASP A 566 -18.07 8.36 -14.44
C ASP A 566 -17.79 7.47 -13.21
N PHE A 567 -17.40 8.06 -12.07
CA PHE A 567 -17.00 7.31 -10.87
C PHE A 567 -17.90 7.53 -9.65
N LYS A 568 -18.92 8.39 -9.75
CA LYS A 568 -19.84 8.75 -8.64
C LYS A 568 -19.15 9.35 -7.42
N ILE A 569 -17.95 9.89 -7.59
CA ILE A 569 -17.20 10.60 -6.54
C ILE A 569 -17.57 12.07 -6.62
N ASP A 570 -18.24 12.57 -5.59
CA ASP A 570 -18.66 13.97 -5.50
C ASP A 570 -17.76 14.75 -4.54
N ILE A 571 -16.81 15.51 -5.08
CA ILE A 571 -15.93 16.38 -4.29
C ILE A 571 -16.57 17.76 -4.23
N LYS A 572 -17.00 18.16 -3.03
CA LYS A 572 -17.71 19.42 -2.78
C LYS A 572 -16.74 20.51 -2.31
N GLY A 573 -17.11 21.77 -2.50
CA GLY A 573 -16.32 22.92 -2.05
C GLY A 573 -15.14 23.30 -2.95
N LEU A 574 -14.94 22.61 -4.08
CA LEU A 574 -13.86 22.88 -5.04
C LEU A 574 -14.35 23.36 -6.42
N ASP A 575 -15.67 23.49 -6.61
CA ASP A 575 -16.27 23.92 -7.89
C ASP A 575 -16.40 25.44 -8.04
N ARG A 576 -16.06 26.21 -6.99
CA ARG A 576 -16.12 27.67 -6.92
C ARG A 576 -14.84 28.24 -6.29
N ASP A 577 -14.95 29.17 -5.35
CA ASP A 577 -13.81 29.74 -4.65
C ASP A 577 -13.06 28.66 -3.89
N LEU A 578 -11.76 28.56 -4.17
CA LEU A 578 -10.89 27.59 -3.52
C LEU A 578 -10.76 27.92 -2.02
N PRO A 579 -10.73 26.91 -1.13
CA PRO A 579 -10.38 27.09 0.27
C PRO A 579 -9.08 27.88 0.43
N LYS A 580 -9.09 28.84 1.35
CA LYS A 580 -7.97 29.76 1.62
C LYS A 580 -7.47 29.59 3.04
N ASP A 581 -6.16 29.72 3.23
CA ASP A 581 -5.53 29.81 4.54
C ASP A 581 -5.18 31.28 4.86
N GLN A 582 -4.22 31.51 5.76
CA GLN A 582 -3.82 32.86 6.16
C GLN A 582 -3.01 33.61 5.08
N SER A 583 -2.46 32.89 4.10
CA SER A 583 -1.46 33.41 3.16
C SER A 583 -1.86 33.26 1.69
N GLY A 584 -2.92 32.49 1.40
CA GLY A 584 -3.34 32.26 0.03
C GLY A 584 -4.33 31.11 -0.05
N ILE A 585 -4.08 30.20 -0.98
CA ILE A 585 -4.88 29.00 -1.17
C ILE A 585 -4.36 27.91 -0.25
N ASP A 586 -5.26 27.24 0.45
CA ASP A 586 -4.89 26.09 1.27
C ASP A 586 -4.61 24.86 0.38
N VAL A 587 -3.42 24.84 -0.22
CA VAL A 587 -2.98 23.77 -1.15
C VAL A 587 -3.07 22.40 -0.47
N GLN A 588 -2.61 22.31 0.77
CA GLN A 588 -2.61 21.06 1.54
C GLN A 588 -4.02 20.62 1.93
N GLY A 589 -4.88 21.54 2.38
CA GLY A 589 -6.28 21.26 2.68
C GLY A 589 -7.08 20.82 1.46
N ILE A 590 -6.84 21.43 0.29
CA ILE A 590 -7.46 21.01 -0.98
C ILE A 590 -6.99 19.60 -1.36
N TRP A 591 -5.69 19.33 -1.32
CA TRP A 591 -5.17 17.99 -1.62
C TRP A 591 -5.72 16.95 -0.65
N ASN A 592 -5.82 17.26 0.65
CA ASN A 592 -6.40 16.38 1.66
C ASN A 592 -7.90 16.16 1.43
N THR A 593 -8.64 17.17 0.99
CA THR A 593 -10.06 17.04 0.61
C THR A 593 -10.21 16.07 -0.56
N VAL A 594 -9.36 16.19 -1.59
CA VAL A 594 -9.36 15.26 -2.73
C VAL A 594 -8.96 13.85 -2.28
N ARG A 595 -7.89 13.72 -1.50
CA ARG A 595 -7.42 12.42 -0.95
C ARG A 595 -8.52 11.71 -0.17
N ARG A 596 -9.21 12.42 0.73
CA ARG A 596 -10.33 11.86 1.50
C ARG A 596 -11.46 11.39 0.59
N ALA A 597 -11.79 12.14 -0.45
CA ALA A 597 -12.85 11.78 -1.39
C ALA A 597 -12.51 10.55 -2.27
N VAL A 598 -11.22 10.31 -2.55
CA VAL A 598 -10.77 9.17 -3.36
C VAL A 598 -10.14 8.04 -2.56
N LYS A 599 -10.15 8.12 -1.21
CA LYS A 599 -9.42 7.19 -0.34
C LYS A 599 -9.83 5.72 -0.53
N ASP A 600 -11.13 5.49 -0.75
CA ASP A 600 -11.72 4.16 -0.93
C ASP A 600 -11.97 3.81 -2.40
N ALA A 601 -11.67 4.73 -3.33
CA ALA A 601 -11.86 4.53 -4.76
C ALA A 601 -10.59 3.94 -5.41
N PRO A 602 -10.64 2.73 -6.00
CA PRO A 602 -9.46 2.08 -6.58
C PRO A 602 -8.98 2.77 -7.85
N GLY A 603 -7.65 2.80 -8.05
CA GLY A 603 -7.03 3.37 -9.24
C GLY A 603 -6.91 4.89 -9.26
N PHE A 604 -7.07 5.56 -8.12
CA PHE A 604 -7.00 7.02 -7.97
C PHE A 604 -5.96 7.42 -6.94
N GLU A 605 -4.96 8.22 -7.28
CA GLU A 605 -3.92 8.61 -6.30
C GLU A 605 -3.53 10.07 -6.46
N VAL A 606 -3.42 10.82 -5.37
CA VAL A 606 -2.93 12.20 -5.41
C VAL A 606 -1.41 12.18 -5.37
N VAL A 607 -0.78 12.87 -6.32
CA VAL A 607 0.68 13.04 -6.41
C VAL A 607 1.02 14.52 -6.29
N GLU A 608 1.96 14.84 -5.41
CA GLU A 608 2.38 16.22 -5.09
C GLU A 608 3.38 16.79 -6.10
N GLU A 609 3.17 16.51 -7.39
CA GLU A 609 4.01 17.04 -8.47
C GLU A 609 3.64 18.50 -8.78
N VAL A 610 4.65 19.35 -8.97
CA VAL A 610 4.47 20.74 -9.41
C VAL A 610 4.96 20.88 -10.85
N VAL A 611 4.08 21.31 -11.75
CA VAL A 611 4.40 21.42 -13.18
C VAL A 611 3.96 22.78 -13.74
N LEU A 612 4.90 23.49 -14.34
CA LEU A 612 4.63 24.69 -15.13
C LEU A 612 4.32 24.28 -16.58
N GLY A 613 3.14 24.64 -17.09
CA GLY A 613 2.75 24.25 -18.44
C GLY A 613 1.52 24.96 -18.99
N HIS A 614 1.17 24.63 -20.23
CA HIS A 614 0.00 25.18 -20.89
C HIS A 614 -1.24 24.32 -20.66
N PHE A 615 -2.29 24.93 -20.12
CA PHE A 615 -3.59 24.30 -19.90
C PHE A 615 -4.68 25.18 -20.55
N SER A 616 -5.49 24.58 -21.41
CA SER A 616 -6.55 25.30 -22.13
C SER A 616 -7.91 24.79 -21.68
N PHE A 617 -8.70 25.67 -21.07
CA PHE A 617 -10.11 25.43 -20.78
C PHE A 617 -10.95 25.75 -22.01
N ALA A 618 -10.76 25.00 -23.10
CA ALA A 618 -11.52 25.23 -24.32
C ALA A 618 -13.01 24.96 -24.07
N LYS A 619 -13.85 26.00 -24.15
CA LYS A 619 -15.29 25.81 -24.37
C LYS A 619 -15.46 25.22 -25.77
N CYS A 620 -16.11 24.06 -25.87
CA CYS A 620 -16.41 23.46 -27.17
C CYS A 620 -17.30 24.43 -27.98
N LYS A 621 -16.72 25.23 -28.88
CA LYS A 621 -17.48 25.95 -29.92
C LYS A 621 -17.93 24.95 -30.97
N ARG A 622 -18.92 24.12 -30.64
CA ARG A 622 -19.72 23.49 -31.69
C ARG A 622 -20.67 24.55 -32.22
N SER A 623 -20.36 25.04 -33.41
CA SER A 623 -21.23 25.78 -34.32
C SER A 623 -22.70 25.46 -34.05
N LEU A 624 -23.48 26.44 -33.58
CA LEU A 624 -24.94 26.34 -33.55
C LEU A 624 -25.42 26.08 -34.98
N ASN A 625 -25.99 24.90 -35.20
CA ASN A 625 -26.77 24.63 -36.39
C ASN A 625 -28.07 25.46 -36.30
N PRO A 626 -28.53 26.11 -37.39
CA PRO A 626 -29.71 26.96 -37.37
C PRO A 626 -30.98 26.09 -37.42
N LEU A 627 -31.40 25.57 -36.27
CA LEU A 627 -32.70 24.89 -36.11
C LEU A 627 -33.55 25.48 -34.97
N LEU A 628 -33.16 26.65 -34.44
CA LEU A 628 -33.93 27.43 -33.45
C LEU A 628 -34.61 28.66 -34.06
N ALA A 629 -35.08 28.56 -35.31
CA ALA A 629 -35.88 29.59 -35.96
C ALA A 629 -37.37 29.19 -36.14
N SER A 630 -37.85 28.19 -35.42
CA SER A 630 -39.27 27.85 -35.39
C SER A 630 -39.67 27.43 -33.98
N LEU A 631 -39.99 28.40 -33.13
CA LEU A 631 -40.85 28.31 -31.94
C LEU A 631 -40.90 29.72 -31.32
N THR A 632 -41.64 30.61 -31.98
CA THR A 632 -42.39 31.70 -31.34
C THR A 632 -43.84 31.30 -31.29
#